data_AF-A0A3B6KV54-F1
#
_entry.id   AF-A0A3B6KV54-F1
#
_cell.length_a   1.000
_cell.length_b   1.000
_cell.length_c   1.000
_cell.angle_alpha   90.00
_cell.angle_beta   90.00
_cell.angle_gamma   90.00
#
_symmetry.space_group_name_H-M   'P 1'
#
loop_
_entity.id
_entity.type
_entity.pdbx_description
1 polymer ?
#
loop_
_entity_poly.entity_id
_entity_poly.type
_entity_poly.pdbx_seq_one_letter_code
_entity_poly.pdbx_strand_id
1 'polypeptide(L)'
;MLYQIHSHAEIQALQARTDELGHSKDFMLVNLVSLESVRIASESYALLRPLIVESMFWACSELENLSVVAALSLEIQMLEHDVLPQLKVQDPKLERGALQALLLMKDSAIMLLNLRKRFIVALGVLLAEEDQVSGRVKKLSEMLKDTVDGVLKGNGNIVLLEKRVLLLVNLVTEVLETPVLFCDPDEYSDE
;
A
#
# COMPACT_ATOMS: atom_id res chain seq x y z
N MET A 1 -2.45 -13.18 26.04
CA MET A 1 -3.56 -13.63 25.17
C MET A 1 -3.21 -13.29 23.73
N LEU A 2 -3.50 -14.18 22.78
CA LEU A 2 -3.23 -13.96 21.35
C LEU A 2 -4.51 -13.49 20.65
N TYR A 3 -4.42 -12.40 19.90
CA TYR A 3 -5.48 -11.89 19.03
C TYR A 3 -5.04 -12.00 17.59
N GLN A 4 -5.73 -12.82 16.80
CA GLN A 4 -5.53 -12.90 15.36
C GLN A 4 -6.39 -11.87 14.66
N ILE A 5 -5.79 -11.13 13.73
CA ILE A 5 -6.46 -10.12 12.91
C ILE A 5 -6.35 -10.53 11.45
N HIS A 6 -7.48 -10.74 10.82
CA HIS A 6 -7.62 -11.09 9.41
C HIS A 6 -8.26 -9.97 8.58
N SER A 7 -8.75 -8.93 9.25
CA SER A 7 -9.53 -7.86 8.64
C SER A 7 -9.33 -6.50 9.33
N HIS A 8 -9.58 -5.41 8.60
CA HIS A 8 -9.64 -4.07 9.17
C HIS A 8 -10.73 -3.93 10.23
N ALA A 9 -11.87 -4.58 10.02
CA ALA A 9 -12.98 -4.56 10.96
C ALA A 9 -12.58 -5.11 12.35
N GLU A 10 -11.72 -6.13 12.39
CA GLU A 10 -11.18 -6.66 13.65
C GLU A 10 -10.23 -5.68 14.34
N ILE A 11 -9.44 -4.90 13.59
CA ILE A 11 -8.63 -3.80 14.16
C ILE A 11 -9.54 -2.74 14.79
N GLN A 12 -10.62 -2.36 14.11
CA GLN A 12 -11.60 -1.40 14.65
C GLN A 12 -12.26 -1.94 15.94
N ALA A 13 -12.68 -3.21 15.93
CA ALA A 13 -13.27 -3.85 17.10
C ALA A 13 -12.28 -3.94 18.27
N LEU A 14 -11.01 -4.20 17.99
CA LEU A 14 -9.94 -4.22 18.98
C LEU A 14 -9.71 -2.83 19.59
N GLN A 15 -9.66 -1.80 18.76
CA GLN A 15 -9.53 -0.42 19.20
C GLN A 15 -10.70 0.00 20.09
N ALA A 16 -11.94 -0.35 19.71
CA ALA A 16 -13.14 -0.03 20.49
C ALA A 16 -13.15 -0.70 21.89
N ARG A 17 -12.47 -1.85 22.03
CA ARG A 17 -12.35 -2.60 23.28
C ARG A 17 -11.09 -2.27 24.08
N THR A 18 -10.29 -1.31 23.61
CA THR A 18 -9.00 -0.99 24.24
C THR A 18 -9.18 -0.45 25.66
N ASP A 19 -10.22 0.33 25.93
CA ASP A 19 -10.48 0.83 27.29
C ASP A 19 -10.84 -0.30 28.27
N GLU A 20 -11.59 -1.30 27.80
CA GLU A 20 -11.98 -2.48 28.58
C GLU A 20 -10.78 -3.41 28.83
N LEU A 21 -9.94 -3.61 27.81
CA LEU A 21 -8.78 -4.50 27.84
C LEU A 21 -7.55 -3.83 28.46
N GLY A 22 -7.46 -2.50 28.45
CA GLY A 22 -6.35 -1.70 28.98
C GLY A 22 -6.25 -1.68 30.51
N HIS A 23 -7.29 -2.18 31.19
CA HIS A 23 -7.27 -2.44 32.63
C HIS A 23 -6.71 -3.83 32.99
N SER A 24 -6.50 -4.70 32.00
CA SER A 24 -5.79 -5.96 32.18
C SER A 24 -4.29 -5.71 32.37
N LYS A 25 -3.68 -6.45 33.30
CA LYS A 25 -2.20 -6.49 33.44
C LYS A 25 -1.56 -7.57 32.56
N ASP A 26 -2.36 -8.29 31.78
CA ASP A 26 -1.88 -9.38 30.94
C ASP A 26 -1.30 -8.84 29.63
N PHE A 27 -0.17 -9.40 29.22
CA PHE A 27 0.41 -9.12 27.91
C PHE A 27 -0.51 -9.65 26.79
N MET A 28 -0.82 -8.75 25.86
CA MET A 28 -1.64 -8.97 24.67
C MET A 28 -0.74 -9.02 23.45
N LEU A 29 -0.72 -10.18 22.78
CA LEU A 29 -0.03 -10.33 21.50
C LEU A 29 -1.07 -10.21 20.39
N VAL A 30 -0.86 -9.30 19.46
CA VAL A 30 -1.65 -9.14 18.25
C VAL A 30 -0.84 -9.74 17.11
N ASN A 31 -1.43 -10.73 16.44
CA ASN A 31 -0.90 -11.29 15.21
C ASN A 31 -1.76 -10.78 14.05
N LEU A 32 -1.19 -9.88 13.24
CA LEU A 32 -1.84 -9.41 12.03
C LEU A 32 -1.55 -10.40 10.91
N VAL A 33 -2.54 -11.20 10.55
CA VAL A 33 -2.38 -12.27 9.55
C VAL A 33 -2.65 -11.74 8.15
N SER A 34 -3.72 -10.98 7.97
CA SER A 34 -4.13 -10.49 6.66
C SER A 34 -4.90 -9.18 6.71
N LEU A 35 -4.99 -8.53 5.56
CA LEU A 35 -5.91 -7.44 5.28
C LEU A 35 -6.62 -7.67 3.95
N GLU A 36 -7.87 -7.19 3.88
CA GLU A 36 -8.75 -7.34 2.72
C GLU A 36 -8.18 -6.67 1.48
N SER A 37 -7.43 -5.57 1.64
CA SER A 37 -6.78 -4.90 0.53
C SER A 37 -5.61 -3.99 0.94
N VAL A 38 -4.76 -3.63 -0.03
CA VAL A 38 -3.73 -2.59 0.15
C VAL A 38 -4.36 -1.25 0.50
N ARG A 39 -5.51 -0.89 -0.09
CA ARG A 39 -6.18 0.41 0.10
C ARG A 39 -6.37 0.76 1.58
N ILE A 40 -6.84 -0.19 2.37
CA ILE A 40 -7.15 0.03 3.79
C ILE A 40 -5.90 -0.01 4.70
N ALA A 41 -4.73 -0.39 4.19
CA ALA A 41 -3.55 -0.61 5.03
C ALA A 41 -3.10 0.65 5.79
N SER A 42 -3.24 1.83 5.19
CA SER A 42 -2.90 3.10 5.86
C SER A 42 -3.81 3.40 7.03
N GLU A 43 -5.11 3.12 6.89
CA GLU A 43 -6.09 3.28 7.95
C GLU A 43 -5.86 2.24 9.05
N SER A 44 -5.70 0.97 8.68
CA SER A 44 -5.34 -0.12 9.60
C SER A 44 -4.10 0.21 10.44
N TYR A 45 -3.05 0.73 9.80
CA TYR A 45 -1.82 1.13 10.49
C TYR A 45 -2.08 2.28 11.46
N ALA A 46 -2.83 3.30 11.05
CA ALA A 46 -3.15 4.45 11.90
C ALA A 46 -3.96 4.06 13.15
N LEU A 47 -4.82 3.04 13.05
CA LEU A 47 -5.58 2.52 14.19
C LEU A 47 -4.72 1.63 15.09
N LEU A 48 -3.92 0.73 14.52
CA LEU A 48 -3.17 -0.26 15.28
C LEU A 48 -1.91 0.33 15.95
N ARG A 49 -1.22 1.26 15.28
CA ARG A 49 0.03 1.85 15.77
C ARG A 49 -0.07 2.42 17.20
N PRO A 50 -1.03 3.30 17.55
CA PRO A 50 -1.09 3.85 18.90
C PRO A 50 -1.32 2.76 19.94
N LEU A 51 -2.12 1.73 19.62
CA LEU A 51 -2.36 0.59 20.53
C LEU A 51 -1.06 -0.13 20.92
N ILE A 52 -0.18 -0.34 19.95
CA ILE A 52 1.08 -1.08 20.15
C ILE A 52 2.20 -0.17 20.70
N VAL A 53 2.33 1.05 20.20
CA VAL A 53 3.47 1.93 20.53
C VAL A 53 3.26 2.66 21.86
N GLU A 54 2.02 2.98 22.22
CA GLU A 54 1.72 3.78 23.42
C GLU A 54 1.39 2.89 24.64
N SER A 55 1.26 1.57 24.45
CA SER A 55 0.96 0.62 25.51
C SER A 55 2.10 -0.37 25.74
N MET A 56 2.56 -0.49 26.99
CA MET A 56 3.60 -1.47 27.36
C MET A 56 3.13 -2.92 27.36
N PHE A 57 1.81 -3.16 27.29
CA PHE A 57 1.23 -4.50 27.41
C PHE A 57 0.85 -5.11 26.06
N TRP A 58 1.09 -4.41 24.94
CA TRP A 58 0.66 -4.82 23.62
C TRP A 58 1.86 -4.99 22.69
N ALA A 59 1.86 -6.05 21.89
CA ALA A 59 2.90 -6.32 20.91
C ALA A 59 2.29 -6.79 19.59
N CYS A 60 2.90 -6.39 18.48
CA CYS A 60 2.56 -6.84 17.12
C CYS A 60 3.85 -6.86 16.30
N SER A 61 4.32 -8.07 15.95
CA SER A 61 5.55 -8.26 15.16
C SER A 61 5.40 -7.74 13.74
N GLU A 62 4.17 -7.77 13.21
CA GLU A 62 3.88 -7.39 11.83
C GLU A 62 3.61 -5.88 11.67
N LEU A 63 3.69 -5.10 12.75
CA LEU A 63 3.42 -3.65 12.69
C LEU A 63 4.38 -2.92 11.74
N GLU A 64 5.65 -3.32 11.71
CA GLU A 64 6.63 -2.78 10.77
C GLU A 64 6.27 -3.15 9.33
N ASN A 65 5.83 -4.38 9.09
CA ASN A 65 5.38 -4.84 7.78
C ASN A 65 4.15 -4.04 7.31
N LEU A 66 3.16 -3.89 8.19
CA LEU A 66 1.99 -3.05 7.96
C LEU A 66 2.36 -1.60 7.65
N SER A 67 3.39 -1.04 8.31
CA SER A 67 3.86 0.32 8.02
C SER A 67 4.34 0.50 6.57
N VAL A 68 4.99 -0.52 6.00
CA VAL A 68 5.45 -0.49 4.61
C VAL A 68 4.28 -0.57 3.64
N VAL A 69 3.30 -1.42 3.91
CA VAL A 69 2.08 -1.55 3.10
C VAL A 69 1.22 -0.29 3.21
N ALA A 70 1.14 0.33 4.39
CA ALA A 70 0.50 1.63 4.58
C ALA A 70 1.16 2.72 3.73
N ALA A 71 2.49 2.76 3.67
CA ALA A 71 3.21 3.69 2.81
C ALA A 71 2.97 3.43 1.32
N LEU A 72 2.91 2.16 0.89
CA LEU A 72 2.50 1.80 -0.47
C LEU A 72 1.09 2.30 -0.78
N SER A 73 0.14 2.04 0.12
CA SER A 73 -1.24 2.47 -0.02
C SER A 73 -1.35 3.97 -0.22
N LEU A 74 -0.68 4.77 0.63
CA LEU A 74 -0.70 6.23 0.55
C LEU A 74 -0.14 6.74 -0.80
N GLU A 75 1.00 6.20 -1.24
CA GLU A 75 1.62 6.61 -2.50
C GLU A 75 0.71 6.29 -3.70
N ILE A 76 0.07 5.12 -3.69
CA ILE A 76 -0.79 4.68 -4.80
C ILE A 76 -2.14 5.41 -4.81
N GLN A 77 -2.69 5.72 -3.64
CA GLN A 77 -3.91 6.54 -3.55
C GLN A 77 -3.66 7.99 -3.98
N MET A 78 -2.49 8.56 -3.69
CA MET A 78 -2.09 9.86 -4.22
C MET A 78 -2.03 9.83 -5.76
N LEU A 79 -1.50 8.75 -6.35
CA LEU A 79 -1.54 8.57 -7.81
C LEU A 79 -2.99 8.53 -8.34
N GLU A 80 -3.87 7.77 -7.67
CA GLU A 80 -5.28 7.59 -8.04
C GLU A 80 -6.06 8.92 -8.02
N HIS A 81 -5.92 9.69 -6.94
CA HIS A 81 -6.76 10.85 -6.66
C HIS A 81 -6.18 12.17 -7.17
N ASP A 82 -4.85 12.31 -7.17
CA ASP A 82 -4.22 13.61 -7.43
C ASP A 82 -3.49 13.64 -8.78
N VAL A 83 -2.81 12.56 -9.17
CA VAL A 83 -1.94 12.56 -10.37
C VAL A 83 -2.70 12.16 -11.63
N LEU A 84 -3.34 10.99 -11.63
CA LEU A 84 -4.00 10.47 -12.83
C LEU A 84 -5.13 11.36 -13.35
N PRO A 85 -5.97 12.01 -12.51
CA PRO A 85 -7.00 12.92 -13.00
C PRO A 85 -6.46 14.14 -13.74
N GLN A 86 -5.32 14.69 -13.31
CA GLN A 86 -4.67 15.83 -13.97
C GLN A 86 -4.18 15.49 -15.39
N LEU A 87 -3.91 14.21 -15.66
CA LEU A 87 -3.47 13.74 -16.97
C LEU A 87 -4.62 13.35 -17.91
N LYS A 88 -5.86 13.21 -17.37
CA LYS A 88 -7.07 12.97 -18.16
C LYS A 88 -7.66 14.25 -18.77
N VAL A 89 -7.44 15.41 -18.14
CA VAL A 89 -8.01 16.69 -18.59
C VAL A 89 -6.96 17.46 -19.37
N GLN A 90 -6.92 17.30 -20.69
CA GLN A 90 -6.01 18.05 -21.56
C GLN A 90 -6.67 19.34 -22.06
N ASP A 91 -6.89 20.29 -21.16
CA ASP A 91 -7.11 21.68 -21.57
C ASP A 91 -5.74 22.28 -21.93
N PRO A 92 -5.56 22.95 -23.09
CA PRO A 92 -4.31 23.65 -23.42
C PRO A 92 -3.88 24.69 -22.37
N LYS A 93 -4.76 25.08 -21.44
CA LYS A 93 -4.41 25.95 -20.29
C LYS A 93 -3.81 25.20 -19.08
N LEU A 94 -3.84 23.86 -19.07
CA LEU A 94 -3.40 23.00 -17.96
C LEU A 94 -1.96 22.47 -18.11
N GLU A 95 -1.17 22.97 -19.07
CA GLU A 95 0.21 22.51 -19.33
C GLU A 95 1.09 22.45 -18.08
N ARG A 96 0.92 23.38 -17.14
CA ARG A 96 1.66 23.39 -15.87
C ARG A 96 1.25 22.25 -14.92
N GLY A 97 -0.05 21.98 -14.81
CA GLY A 97 -0.58 20.91 -13.96
C GLY A 97 -0.19 19.53 -14.49
N ALA A 98 -0.31 19.34 -15.82
CA ALA A 98 0.12 18.11 -16.47
C ALA A 98 1.62 17.84 -16.29
N LEU A 99 2.47 18.85 -16.42
CA LEU A 99 3.90 18.70 -16.17
C LEU A 99 4.20 18.33 -14.71
N GLN A 100 3.52 18.97 -13.75
CA GLN A 100 3.68 18.65 -12.34
C GLN A 100 3.23 17.21 -12.04
N ALA A 101 2.11 16.78 -12.60
CA ALA A 101 1.63 15.41 -12.49
C ALA A 101 2.62 14.39 -13.09
N LEU A 102 3.25 14.70 -14.23
CA LEU A 102 4.30 13.84 -14.81
C LEU A 102 5.56 13.76 -13.93
N LEU A 103 5.95 14.85 -13.27
CA LEU A 103 7.06 14.83 -12.31
C LEU A 103 6.72 14.00 -11.07
N LEU A 104 5.52 14.19 -10.50
CA LEU A 104 5.05 13.36 -9.38
C LEU A 104 4.99 11.89 -9.77
N MET A 105 4.46 11.56 -10.95
CA MET A 105 4.44 10.19 -11.47
C MET A 105 5.84 9.56 -11.54
N LYS A 106 6.86 10.34 -11.91
CA LYS A 106 8.25 9.88 -11.95
C LYS A 106 8.78 9.59 -10.55
N ASP A 107 8.53 10.47 -9.61
CA ASP A 107 8.99 10.34 -8.23
C ASP A 107 8.28 9.16 -7.55
N SER A 108 6.98 8.99 -7.78
CA SER A 108 6.20 7.84 -7.34
C SER A 108 6.75 6.53 -7.89
N ALA A 109 7.13 6.47 -9.17
CA ALA A 109 7.73 5.25 -9.74
C ALA A 109 8.99 4.81 -8.96
N ILE A 110 9.83 5.76 -8.54
CA ILE A 110 11.02 5.49 -7.73
C ILE A 110 10.63 5.07 -6.31
N MET A 111 9.69 5.79 -5.69
CA MET A 111 9.22 5.52 -4.33
C MET A 111 8.59 4.13 -4.23
N LEU A 112 7.72 3.76 -5.16
CA LEU A 112 7.08 2.45 -5.23
C LEU A 112 8.09 1.31 -5.36
N LEU A 113 9.15 1.48 -6.18
CA LEU A 113 10.22 0.48 -6.27
C LEU A 113 10.99 0.32 -4.95
N ASN A 114 11.23 1.42 -4.23
CA ASN A 114 11.90 1.38 -2.94
C ASN A 114 11.02 0.73 -1.85
N LEU A 115 9.74 1.10 -1.80
CA LEU A 115 8.77 0.50 -0.89
C LEU A 115 8.56 -0.99 -1.19
N ARG A 116 8.49 -1.38 -2.46
CA ARG A 116 8.44 -2.80 -2.86
C ARG A 116 9.63 -3.59 -2.31
N LYS A 117 10.86 -3.06 -2.43
CA LYS A 117 12.04 -3.74 -1.89
C LYS A 117 11.94 -3.93 -0.38
N ARG A 118 11.47 -2.90 0.34
CA ARG A 118 11.24 -3.01 1.79
C ARG A 118 10.16 -4.03 2.12
N PHE A 119 9.09 -4.08 1.32
CA PHE A 119 8.00 -5.01 1.51
C PHE A 119 8.44 -6.47 1.31
N ILE A 120 9.23 -6.74 0.28
CA ILE A 120 9.85 -8.06 0.04
C ILE A 120 10.72 -8.49 1.24
N VAL A 121 11.52 -7.56 1.78
CA VAL A 121 12.36 -7.86 2.95
C VAL A 121 11.51 -8.12 4.20
N ALA A 122 10.46 -7.32 4.38
CA ALA A 122 9.51 -7.40 5.49
C ALA A 122 8.70 -8.73 5.50
N LEU A 123 8.25 -9.20 4.34
CA LEU A 123 7.54 -10.47 4.20
C LEU A 123 8.44 -11.71 4.32
N GLY A 124 9.75 -11.55 4.18
CA GLY A 124 10.67 -12.68 4.06
C GLY A 124 10.74 -13.26 2.64
N VAL A 125 11.90 -13.82 2.30
CA VAL A 125 12.28 -14.19 0.93
C VAL A 125 11.37 -15.25 0.30
N LEU A 126 10.80 -16.16 1.10
CA LEU A 126 9.96 -17.27 0.61
C LEU A 126 8.57 -16.81 0.16
N LEU A 127 7.94 -15.88 0.88
CA LEU A 127 6.63 -15.32 0.52
C LEU A 127 6.71 -14.31 -0.63
N ALA A 128 7.89 -13.74 -0.87
CA ALA A 128 8.08 -12.61 -1.79
C ALA A 128 8.14 -12.95 -3.29
N GLU A 129 8.42 -14.20 -3.68
CA GLU A 129 8.50 -14.58 -5.11
C GLU A 129 7.11 -14.72 -5.76
N GLU A 130 6.09 -15.09 -4.97
CA GLU A 130 4.70 -15.29 -5.43
C GLU A 130 3.74 -14.20 -4.94
N ASP A 131 4.21 -13.27 -4.11
CA ASP A 131 3.36 -12.21 -3.57
C ASP A 131 2.80 -11.29 -4.66
N GLN A 132 1.46 -11.22 -4.69
CA GLN A 132 0.71 -10.50 -5.71
C GLN A 132 0.93 -8.98 -5.62
N VAL A 133 1.06 -8.44 -4.40
CA VAL A 133 1.23 -6.99 -4.19
C VAL A 133 2.57 -6.53 -4.79
N SER A 134 3.65 -7.23 -4.49
CA SER A 134 5.00 -7.00 -5.01
C SER A 134 5.05 -7.08 -6.53
N GLY A 135 4.41 -8.10 -7.12
CA GLY A 135 4.31 -8.26 -8.57
C GLY A 135 3.56 -7.09 -9.24
N ARG A 136 2.41 -6.71 -8.69
CA ARG A 136 1.58 -5.62 -9.22
C ARG A 136 2.24 -4.25 -9.01
N VAL A 137 2.86 -3.99 -7.86
CA VAL A 137 3.62 -2.75 -7.59
C VAL A 137 4.81 -2.61 -8.54
N LYS A 138 5.51 -3.71 -8.85
CA LYS A 138 6.58 -3.70 -9.86
C LYS A 138 6.03 -3.25 -11.22
N LYS A 139 4.98 -3.92 -11.71
CA LYS A 139 4.33 -3.59 -12.98
C LYS A 139 3.86 -2.14 -13.02
N LEU A 140 3.27 -1.65 -11.92
CA LEU A 140 2.83 -0.25 -11.80
C LEU A 140 4.01 0.71 -11.92
N SER A 141 5.07 0.50 -11.15
CA SER A 141 6.25 1.36 -11.16
C SER A 141 6.95 1.42 -12.52
N GLU A 142 7.04 0.29 -13.23
CA GLU A 142 7.60 0.22 -14.58
C GLU A 142 6.71 0.98 -15.57
N MET A 143 5.39 0.81 -15.51
CA MET A 143 4.46 1.50 -16.41
C MET A 143 4.43 3.02 -16.18
N LEU A 144 4.51 3.48 -14.93
CA LEU A 144 4.61 4.91 -14.59
C LEU A 144 5.88 5.49 -15.22
N LYS A 145 7.03 4.85 -14.98
CA LYS A 145 8.33 5.27 -15.53
C LYS A 145 8.31 5.31 -17.06
N ASP A 146 7.82 4.25 -17.70
CA ASP A 146 7.76 4.16 -19.16
C ASP A 146 6.85 5.23 -19.76
N THR A 147 5.77 5.59 -19.06
CA THR A 147 4.84 6.65 -19.46
C THR A 147 5.51 8.01 -19.40
N VAL A 148 6.14 8.34 -18.28
CA VAL A 148 6.90 9.60 -18.14
C VAL A 148 8.01 9.70 -19.17
N ASP A 149 8.82 8.65 -19.32
CA ASP A 149 9.93 8.64 -20.28
C ASP A 149 9.44 8.82 -21.72
N GLY A 150 8.33 8.16 -22.09
CA GLY A 150 7.74 8.28 -23.43
C GLY A 150 7.27 9.70 -23.75
N VAL A 151 6.69 10.39 -22.76
CA VAL A 151 6.21 11.78 -22.92
C VAL A 151 7.38 12.76 -22.95
N LEU A 152 8.32 12.67 -21.99
CA LEU A 152 9.42 13.62 -21.86
C LEU A 152 10.47 13.48 -22.96
N LYS A 153 10.67 12.28 -23.53
CA LYS A 153 11.64 12.04 -24.63
C LYS A 153 11.09 12.42 -26.01
N GLY A 154 9.90 13.02 -26.10
CA GLY A 154 9.40 13.63 -27.34
C GLY A 154 8.74 12.67 -28.34
N ASN A 155 8.42 11.43 -27.95
CA ASN A 155 7.56 10.53 -28.75
C ASN A 155 6.06 10.92 -28.65
N GLY A 156 5.79 12.19 -28.31
CA GLY A 156 4.54 12.74 -27.79
C GLY A 156 3.36 12.66 -28.75
N ASN A 157 2.73 11.51 -28.80
CA ASN A 157 1.36 11.39 -29.28
C ASN A 157 0.43 11.47 -28.07
N ILE A 158 -0.35 12.54 -27.97
CA ILE A 158 -1.37 12.75 -26.92
C ILE A 158 -2.30 11.54 -26.78
N VAL A 159 -2.67 10.92 -27.91
CA VAL A 159 -3.52 9.71 -27.94
C VAL A 159 -2.84 8.51 -27.26
N LEU A 160 -1.50 8.43 -27.29
CA LEU A 160 -0.75 7.40 -26.58
C LEU A 160 -0.78 7.64 -25.06
N LEU A 161 -0.71 8.90 -24.63
CA LEU A 161 -0.77 9.26 -23.21
C LEU A 161 -2.15 8.93 -22.61
N GLU A 162 -3.24 9.30 -23.27
CA GLU A 162 -4.60 8.99 -22.80
C GLU A 162 -4.82 7.47 -22.62
N LYS A 163 -4.38 6.67 -23.60
CA LYS A 163 -4.44 5.20 -23.51
C LYS A 163 -3.62 4.66 -22.34
N ARG A 164 -2.43 5.20 -22.11
CA ARG A 164 -1.57 4.79 -20.99
C ARG A 164 -2.15 5.21 -19.65
N VAL A 165 -2.74 6.40 -19.54
CA VAL A 165 -3.43 6.85 -18.33
C VAL A 165 -4.60 5.92 -17.99
N LEU A 166 -5.38 5.46 -18.98
CA LEU A 166 -6.43 4.48 -18.73
C LEU A 166 -5.90 3.15 -18.19
N LEU A 167 -4.79 2.65 -18.76
CA LEU A 167 -4.14 1.42 -18.27
C LEU A 167 -3.58 1.61 -16.85
N LEU A 168 -3.00 2.77 -16.56
CA LEU A 168 -2.50 3.10 -15.23
C LEU A 168 -3.63 3.16 -14.19
N VAL A 169 -4.79 3.72 -14.54
CA VAL A 169 -5.97 3.72 -13.65
C VAL A 169 -6.35 2.29 -13.28
N ASN A 170 -6.50 1.41 -14.27
CA ASN A 170 -6.85 0.01 -13.99
C ASN A 170 -5.80 -0.67 -13.11
N LEU A 171 -4.51 -0.46 -13.40
CA LEU A 171 -3.43 -1.07 -12.63
C LEU A 171 -3.33 -0.53 -11.20
N VAL A 172 -3.58 0.77 -10.99
CA VAL A 172 -3.69 1.38 -9.67
C VAL A 172 -4.83 0.73 -8.87
N THR A 173 -6.02 0.61 -9.48
CA THR A 173 -7.16 -0.06 -8.86
C THR A 173 -6.83 -1.52 -8.54
N GLU A 174 -6.26 -2.28 -9.48
CA GLU A 174 -5.82 -3.67 -9.26
C GLU A 174 -4.86 -3.79 -8.07
N VAL A 175 -3.88 -2.88 -7.92
CA VAL A 175 -2.96 -2.92 -6.77
C VAL A 175 -3.71 -2.62 -5.47
N LEU A 176 -4.52 -1.56 -5.44
CA LEU A 176 -5.25 -1.13 -4.26
C LEU A 176 -6.25 -2.17 -3.74
N GLU A 177 -6.83 -2.97 -4.64
CA GLU A 177 -7.77 -4.05 -4.32
C GLU A 177 -7.08 -5.39 -3.99
N THR A 178 -5.74 -5.46 -4.06
CA THR A 178 -5.01 -6.70 -3.76
C THR A 178 -5.04 -6.99 -2.27
N PRO A 179 -5.51 -8.17 -1.82
CA PRO A 179 -5.39 -8.60 -0.43
C PRO A 179 -3.93 -8.68 0.00
N VAL A 180 -3.68 -8.50 1.30
CA VAL A 180 -2.32 -8.52 1.87
C VAL A 180 -2.23 -9.63 2.89
N LEU A 181 -1.21 -10.46 2.77
CA LEU A 181 -0.84 -11.47 3.77
C LEU A 181 0.43 -11.01 4.46
N PHE A 182 0.48 -11.13 5.79
CA PHE A 182 1.61 -10.71 6.60
C PHE A 182 2.35 -11.88 7.24
N CYS A 183 1.70 -13.02 7.38
CA CYS A 183 2.26 -14.28 7.90
C CYS A 183 1.87 -15.44 7.00
N ASP A 184 2.66 -16.52 7.04
CA ASP A 184 2.25 -17.81 6.48
C ASP A 184 1.15 -18.40 7.38
N PRO A 185 -0.05 -18.74 6.86
CA PRO A 185 -1.07 -19.42 7.65
C PRO A 185 -0.59 -20.77 8.23
N ASP A 186 0.45 -21.38 7.65
CA ASP A 186 1.01 -22.66 8.09
C ASP A 186 2.10 -22.51 9.18
N GLU A 187 2.59 -21.30 9.48
CA GLU A 187 3.57 -21.08 10.57
C GLU A 187 2.97 -21.26 11.97
N TYR A 188 1.64 -21.31 12.09
CA TYR A 188 0.92 -21.44 13.34
C TYR A 188 -0.11 -22.59 13.32
N SER A 189 0.10 -23.62 12.51
CA SER A 189 -0.65 -24.87 12.67
C SER A 189 -0.22 -25.51 14.00
N ASP A 190 -1.03 -25.30 15.04
CA ASP A 190 -0.84 -25.85 16.39
C ASP A 190 -0.52 -27.36 16.35
N GLU A 191 0.69 -27.72 16.79
CA GLU A 191 0.93 -28.97 17.54
C GLU A 191 0.54 -28.76 19.00
#